data_AF-A0A858RQI5-F1
#
_entry.id   AF-A0A858RQI5-F1
#
_cell.length_a   1.000
_cell.length_b   1.000
_cell.length_c   1.000
_cell.angle_alpha   90.00
_cell.angle_beta   90.00
_cell.angle_gamma   90.00
#
_symmetry.space_group_name_H-M   'P 1'
#
loop_
_entity.id
_entity.type
_entity.pdbx_description
1 polymer ?
#
loop_
_entity_poly.entity_id
_entity_poly.type
_entity_poly.pdbx_seq_one_letter_code
_entity_poly.pdbx_strand_id
1 'polypeptide(L)'
;MSGMTGEIRNAPEGSEASGSGMHQGDAGSDAYDRDFALSVLAKEQDALYEIEQALRRIDRGAYGICEMSGKAIPQARLEAIPFARLTVECQAQWEKEYGNRRFRPSNEVGFAGGNYQDDEDSETVSLDEDDD
;
A
#
# COMPACT_ATOMS: atom_id res chain seq x y z
N MET A 1 -69.97 -26.54 26.62
CA MET A 1 -69.54 -25.13 26.62
C MET A 1 -68.06 -25.10 26.28
N SER A 2 -67.71 -24.20 25.37
CA SER A 2 -66.44 -24.07 24.64
C SER A 2 -65.18 -24.11 25.49
N GLY A 3 -64.14 -24.71 24.92
CA GLY A 3 -62.75 -24.34 25.13
C GLY A 3 -62.03 -24.46 23.79
N MET A 4 -61.86 -23.32 23.11
CA MET A 4 -61.29 -23.15 21.77
C MET A 4 -59.93 -23.82 21.59
N THR A 5 -59.73 -24.36 20.39
CA THR A 5 -58.49 -24.87 19.78
C THR A 5 -57.53 -23.76 19.34
N GLY A 6 -56.23 -24.10 19.24
CA GLY A 6 -55.25 -23.45 18.35
C GLY A 6 -54.33 -22.42 19.03
N GLU A 7 -53.03 -22.32 18.78
CA GLU A 7 -52.08 -22.92 17.83
C GLU A 7 -50.67 -22.77 18.45
N ILE A 8 -49.82 -23.78 18.32
CA ILE A 8 -48.37 -23.63 18.52
C ILE A 8 -47.84 -22.90 17.30
N ARG A 9 -47.45 -21.62 17.45
CA ARG A 9 -46.76 -20.87 16.40
C ARG A 9 -45.27 -21.21 16.45
N ASN A 10 -44.81 -21.85 15.39
CA ASN A 10 -43.40 -22.02 15.06
C ASN A 10 -43.06 -20.99 13.98
N ALA A 11 -42.11 -20.08 14.23
CA ALA A 11 -41.33 -19.41 13.19
C ALA A 11 -40.05 -18.77 13.79
N PRO A 12 -38.89 -18.88 13.13
CA PRO A 12 -37.61 -18.34 13.57
C PRO A 12 -37.44 -16.89 13.08
N GLU A 13 -37.28 -15.94 13.99
CA GLU A 13 -36.74 -14.61 13.63
C GLU A 13 -35.23 -14.60 13.87
N GLY A 14 -34.52 -15.15 12.89
CA GLY A 14 -33.17 -14.74 12.60
C GLY A 14 -33.21 -13.39 11.88
N SER A 15 -33.26 -12.32 12.64
CA SER A 15 -32.88 -10.95 12.29
C SER A 15 -33.16 -10.16 13.57
N GLU A 16 -32.23 -9.41 14.13
CA GLU A 16 -31.32 -8.50 13.50
C GLU A 16 -30.28 -8.17 14.55
N ALA A 17 -28.99 -8.21 14.18
CA ALA A 17 -27.99 -7.37 14.78
C ALA A 17 -28.40 -5.91 14.51
N SER A 18 -29.45 -5.45 15.20
CA SER A 18 -30.08 -4.17 14.97
C SER A 18 -29.27 -3.14 15.72
N GLY A 19 -28.35 -2.57 14.96
CA GLY A 19 -27.79 -1.27 15.22
C GLY A 19 -26.91 -1.22 16.46
N SER A 20 -25.68 -1.74 16.34
CA SER A 20 -24.58 -0.81 16.62
C SER A 20 -24.86 0.39 15.72
N GLY A 21 -25.50 1.41 16.30
CA GLY A 21 -25.95 2.57 15.56
C GLY A 21 -24.76 3.13 14.83
N MET A 22 -24.69 2.90 13.53
CA MET A 22 -23.81 3.65 12.65
C MET A 22 -24.35 5.08 12.70
N HIS A 23 -23.99 5.81 13.76
CA HIS A 23 -24.21 7.23 13.77
C HIS A 23 -23.49 7.76 12.54
N GLN A 24 -24.06 8.73 11.83
CA GLN A 24 -23.41 9.28 10.64
C GLN A 24 -21.98 9.77 10.96
N GLY A 25 -21.72 10.11 12.23
CA GLY A 25 -20.37 10.37 12.77
C GLY A 25 -19.44 9.15 12.72
N ASP A 26 -19.88 7.97 13.18
CA ASP A 26 -19.05 6.75 13.23
C ASP A 26 -18.70 6.25 11.83
N ALA A 27 -19.64 6.32 10.89
CA ALA A 27 -19.38 5.99 9.48
C ALA A 27 -18.36 6.97 8.83
N GLY A 28 -18.34 8.23 9.27
CA GLY A 28 -17.36 9.22 8.83
C GLY A 28 -15.97 8.97 9.42
N SER A 29 -15.90 8.61 10.71
CA SER A 29 -14.65 8.24 11.39
C SER A 29 -14.02 6.99 10.78
N ASP A 30 -14.79 5.92 10.57
CA ASP A 30 -14.30 4.68 9.96
C ASP A 30 -13.77 4.90 8.53
N ALA A 31 -14.41 5.77 7.76
CA ALA A 31 -13.95 6.14 6.42
C ALA A 31 -12.63 6.91 6.48
N TYR A 32 -12.52 7.90 7.38
CA TYR A 32 -11.30 8.66 7.58
C TYR A 32 -10.11 7.79 8.00
N ASP A 33 -10.31 6.89 8.96
CA ASP A 33 -9.25 6.02 9.47
C ASP A 33 -8.75 5.07 8.37
N ARG A 34 -9.66 4.55 7.54
CA ARG A 34 -9.31 3.74 6.38
C ARG A 34 -8.51 4.52 5.35
N ASP A 35 -8.96 5.71 4.97
CA ASP A 35 -8.27 6.57 4.00
C ASP A 35 -6.89 6.97 4.51
N PHE A 36 -6.78 7.28 5.80
CA PHE A 36 -5.51 7.56 6.46
C PHE A 36 -4.57 6.36 6.39
N ALA A 37 -5.03 5.16 6.77
CA ALA A 37 -4.24 3.93 6.70
C ALA A 37 -3.75 3.64 5.27
N LEU A 38 -4.63 3.77 4.27
CA LEU A 38 -4.28 3.62 2.86
C LEU A 38 -3.22 4.66 2.44
N SER A 39 -3.33 5.90 2.90
CA SER A 39 -2.35 6.95 2.59
C SER A 39 -0.97 6.66 3.17
N VAL A 40 -0.90 6.07 4.36
CA VAL A 40 0.37 5.68 5.02
C VAL A 40 1.00 4.52 4.26
N LEU A 41 0.24 3.45 4.02
CA LEU A 41 0.71 2.29 3.25
C LEU A 41 1.23 2.70 1.86
N ALA A 42 0.51 3.62 1.19
CA ALA A 42 0.91 4.08 -0.12
C ALA A 42 2.23 4.88 -0.09
N LYS A 43 2.52 5.62 0.99
CA LYS A 43 3.81 6.31 1.17
C LYS A 43 4.93 5.34 1.50
N GLU A 44 4.67 4.31 2.31
CA GLU A 44 5.65 3.28 2.66
C GLU A 44 6.07 2.48 1.42
N GLN A 45 5.12 2.14 0.55
CA GLN A 45 5.45 1.48 -0.72
C GLN A 45 6.33 2.36 -1.63
N ASP A 46 6.05 3.66 -1.72
CA ASP A 46 6.90 4.57 -2.49
C ASP A 46 8.31 4.64 -1.90
N ALA A 47 8.43 4.64 -0.57
CA ALA A 47 9.73 4.64 0.11
C ALA A 47 10.52 3.34 -0.16
N LEU A 48 9.86 2.18 -0.09
CA LEU A 48 10.49 0.89 -0.44
C LEU A 48 11.01 0.89 -1.87
N TYR A 49 10.20 1.36 -2.81
CA TYR A 49 10.61 1.50 -4.19
C TYR A 49 11.85 2.40 -4.35
N GLU A 50 11.88 3.56 -3.69
CA GLU A 50 13.04 4.46 -3.75
C GLU A 50 14.29 3.84 -3.11
N ILE A 51 14.13 3.02 -2.06
CA ILE A 51 15.23 2.27 -1.46
C ILE A 51 15.79 1.26 -2.46
N GLU A 52 14.94 0.48 -3.13
CA GLU A 52 15.39 -0.45 -4.18
C GLU A 52 16.10 0.27 -5.32
N GLN A 53 15.58 1.42 -5.77
CA GLN A 53 16.25 2.24 -6.77
C GLN A 53 17.59 2.77 -6.26
N ALA A 54 17.69 3.15 -4.99
CA ALA A 54 18.95 3.57 -4.38
C ALA A 54 19.99 2.44 -4.35
N LEU A 55 19.58 1.22 -4.02
CA LEU A 55 20.44 0.04 -4.09
C LEU A 55 20.91 -0.22 -5.53
N ARG A 56 20.01 -0.18 -6.52
CA ARG A 56 20.36 -0.28 -7.95
C ARG A 56 21.36 0.80 -8.38
N ARG A 57 21.24 2.02 -7.84
CA ARG A 57 22.21 3.11 -8.09
C ARG A 57 23.57 2.82 -7.47
N ILE A 58 23.62 2.18 -6.30
CA ILE A 58 24.88 1.74 -5.67
C ILE A 58 25.57 0.71 -6.57
N ASP A 59 24.86 -0.32 -7.02
CA ASP A 59 25.42 -1.38 -7.88
C ASP A 59 25.98 -0.82 -9.19
N ARG A 60 25.36 0.23 -9.73
CA ARG A 60 25.80 0.92 -10.95
C ARG A 60 26.87 2.00 -10.71
N GLY A 61 27.25 2.27 -9.45
CA GLY A 61 28.20 3.33 -9.09
C GLY A 61 27.67 4.76 -9.28
N ALA A 62 26.35 4.93 -9.36
CA ALA A 62 25.68 6.24 -9.55
C ALA A 62 25.03 6.78 -8.27
N TYR A 63 25.22 6.10 -7.13
CA TYR A 63 24.67 6.56 -5.85
C TYR A 63 25.23 7.92 -5.44
N GLY A 64 24.37 8.76 -4.89
CA GLY A 64 24.72 10.12 -4.49
C GLY A 64 24.87 11.12 -5.64
N ILE A 65 24.47 10.75 -6.87
CA ILE A 65 24.39 11.68 -8.01
C ILE A 65 22.93 12.01 -8.30
N CYS A 66 22.62 13.29 -8.44
CA CYS A 66 21.28 13.78 -8.74
C CYS A 66 20.86 13.39 -10.15
N GLU A 67 19.74 12.68 -10.30
CA GLU A 67 19.27 12.21 -11.60
C GLU A 67 18.80 13.35 -12.53
N MET A 68 18.45 14.51 -11.99
CA MET A 68 17.97 15.64 -12.81
C MET A 68 19.10 16.58 -13.27
N SER A 69 20.10 16.83 -12.41
CA SER A 69 21.18 17.79 -12.73
C SER A 69 22.55 17.17 -12.92
N GLY A 70 22.73 15.88 -12.60
CA GLY A 70 24.01 15.19 -12.66
C GLY A 70 25.02 15.61 -11.58
N LYS A 71 24.63 16.51 -10.65
CA LYS A 71 25.49 17.00 -9.57
C LYS A 71 25.48 16.04 -8.37
N ALA A 72 26.53 16.08 -7.56
CA ALA A 72 26.57 15.34 -6.31
C ALA A 72 25.48 15.82 -5.33
N ILE A 73 24.80 14.86 -4.69
CA ILE A 73 23.83 15.10 -3.63
C ILE A 73 24.60 15.36 -2.33
N PRO A 74 24.28 16.42 -1.56
CA PRO A 74 24.97 16.72 -0.32
C PRO A 74 24.97 15.52 0.65
N GLN A 75 26.12 15.21 1.25
CA GLN A 75 26.24 14.07 2.17
C GLN A 75 25.25 14.16 3.34
N ALA A 76 25.09 15.33 3.95
CA ALA A 76 24.11 15.53 5.02
C ALA A 76 22.66 15.17 4.63
N ARG A 77 22.32 15.29 3.34
CA ARG A 77 21.01 14.85 2.82
C ARG A 77 20.92 13.34 2.71
N LEU A 78 21.99 12.68 2.25
CA LEU A 78 22.05 11.21 2.16
C LEU A 78 22.09 10.56 3.55
N GLU A 79 22.69 11.22 4.54
CA GLU A 79 22.66 10.76 5.94
C GLU A 79 21.25 10.84 6.54
N ALA A 80 20.49 11.88 6.20
CA ALA A 80 19.12 12.04 6.66
C ALA A 80 18.11 11.18 5.85
N ILE A 81 18.31 11.09 4.54
CA ILE A 81 17.44 10.39 3.58
C ILE A 81 18.34 9.61 2.60
N PRO A 82 18.72 8.37 2.93
CA PRO A 82 19.66 7.58 2.12
C PRO A 82 19.18 7.31 0.69
N PHE A 83 17.88 7.17 0.50
CA PHE A 83 17.29 6.92 -0.82
C PHE A 83 17.04 8.19 -1.65
N ALA A 84 17.56 9.36 -1.24
CA ALA A 84 17.34 10.61 -1.95
C ALA A 84 17.89 10.55 -3.40
N ARG A 85 16.99 10.80 -4.36
CA ARG A 85 17.27 10.80 -5.81
C ARG A 85 17.77 12.13 -6.36
N LEU A 86 17.35 13.23 -5.74
CA LEU A 86 17.57 14.60 -6.21
C LEU A 86 18.22 15.46 -5.13
N THR A 87 18.94 16.51 -5.55
CA THR A 87 19.32 17.62 -4.64
C THR A 87 18.08 18.37 -4.16
N VAL A 88 18.24 19.22 -3.14
CA VAL A 88 17.13 20.01 -2.59
C VAL A 88 16.56 20.96 -3.64
N GLU A 89 17.41 21.63 -4.42
CA GLU A 89 16.97 22.55 -5.47
C GLU A 89 16.23 21.81 -6.58
N CYS A 90 16.76 20.66 -6.99
CA CYS A 90 16.15 19.80 -7.99
C CYS A 90 14.80 19.22 -7.52
N GLN A 91 14.72 18.82 -6.25
CA GLN A 91 13.48 18.35 -5.64
C GLN A 91 12.42 19.46 -5.62
N ALA A 92 12.79 20.67 -5.20
CA ALA A 92 11.87 21.81 -5.17
C ALA A 92 11.36 22.19 -6.57
N GLN A 93 12.22 22.09 -7.60
CA GLN A 93 11.82 22.30 -8.98
C GLN A 93 10.84 21.21 -9.45
N TRP A 94 11.12 19.94 -9.13
CA TRP A 94 10.22 18.83 -9.45
C TRP A 94 8.85 19.02 -8.82
N GLU A 95 8.78 19.36 -7.55
CA GLU A 95 7.52 19.60 -6.83
C GLU A 95 6.74 20.77 -7.41
N LYS A 96 7.42 21.81 -7.90
CA LYS A 96 6.77 22.95 -8.55
C LYS A 96 6.14 22.56 -9.90
N GLU A 97 6.80 21.71 -10.68
CA GLU A 97 6.36 21.35 -12.04
C GLU A 97 5.38 20.18 -12.05
N TYR A 98 5.65 19.16 -11.24
CA TYR A 98 4.91 17.90 -11.22
C TYR A 98 3.99 17.75 -10.01
N GLY A 99 4.06 18.66 -9.03
CA GLY A 99 3.34 18.54 -7.77
C GLY A 99 3.93 17.43 -6.90
N ASN A 100 3.09 16.82 -6.06
CA ASN A 100 3.45 15.64 -5.28
C ASN A 100 3.33 14.34 -6.10
N ARG A 101 3.75 14.37 -7.37
CA ARG A 101 3.78 13.18 -8.20
C ARG A 101 4.89 12.26 -7.72
N ARG A 102 4.50 11.02 -7.43
CA ARG A 102 5.36 9.92 -7.04
C ARG A 102 6.28 9.55 -8.19
N PHE A 103 7.49 9.12 -7.86
CA PHE A 103 8.45 8.61 -8.84
C PHE A 103 8.18 7.16 -9.24
N ARG A 104 7.56 6.38 -8.34
CA ARG A 104 7.07 5.04 -8.65
C ARG A 104 6.03 5.14 -9.77
N PRO A 105 6.26 4.53 -10.95
CA PRO A 105 5.29 4.50 -12.02
C PRO A 105 4.07 3.68 -11.60
N SER A 106 2.90 4.04 -12.12
CA SER A 106 1.64 3.37 -11.79
C SER A 106 1.58 1.89 -12.21
N ASN A 107 2.56 1.39 -12.98
CA ASN A 107 2.60 0.02 -13.48
C ASN A 107 3.57 -0.91 -12.74
N GLU A 108 4.37 -0.42 -11.78
CA GLU A 108 5.31 -1.27 -11.03
C GLU A 108 4.60 -1.99 -9.87
N VAL A 109 4.83 -3.29 -9.81
CA VAL A 109 4.17 -4.26 -8.92
C VAL A 109 4.18 -3.83 -7.45
N GLY A 110 3.00 -3.78 -6.84
CA GLY A 110 2.81 -3.57 -5.40
C GLY A 110 1.34 -3.29 -5.09
N PHE A 111 0.70 -4.25 -4.42
CA PHE A 111 -0.67 -4.35 -3.86
C PHE A 111 -1.91 -3.81 -4.62
N ALA A 112 -1.76 -3.07 -5.71
CA ALA A 112 -2.87 -2.59 -6.54
C ALA A 112 -2.53 -2.74 -8.03
N GLY A 113 -2.70 -3.95 -8.58
CA GLY A 113 -2.86 -4.12 -10.03
C GLY A 113 -1.60 -4.38 -10.86
N GLY A 114 -0.74 -5.33 -10.44
CA GLY A 114 0.25 -5.92 -11.33
C GLY A 114 -0.29 -7.19 -12.00
N ASN A 115 -0.17 -7.30 -13.33
CA ASN A 115 -0.24 -8.59 -14.02
C ASN A 115 0.96 -9.43 -13.57
N TYR A 116 0.70 -10.67 -13.15
CA TYR A 116 1.73 -11.71 -13.03
C TYR A 116 2.29 -11.94 -14.42
N GLN A 117 3.54 -11.55 -14.64
CA GLN A 117 4.35 -12.13 -15.71
C GLN A 117 5.09 -13.25 -15.02
N ASP A 118 4.71 -14.48 -15.33
CA ASP A 118 5.46 -15.68 -14.95
C ASP A 118 6.87 -15.52 -15.53
N ASP A 119 7.84 -15.14 -14.70
CA ASP A 119 9.23 -15.41 -15.01
C ASP A 119 9.38 -16.94 -14.93
N GLU A 120 9.60 -17.60 -16.07
CA GLU A 120 9.65 -19.06 -16.25
C GLU A 120 10.75 -19.79 -15.44
N ASP A 121 11.46 -19.10 -14.55
CA ASP A 121 12.60 -19.61 -13.79
C ASP A 121 12.32 -19.79 -12.27
N SER A 122 11.06 -19.80 -11.82
CA SER A 122 10.78 -20.21 -10.43
C SER A 122 10.74 -21.74 -10.34
N GLU A 123 11.83 -22.35 -9.86
CA GLU A 123 11.85 -23.77 -9.55
C GLU A 123 10.70 -24.13 -8.60
N THR A 124 9.83 -25.03 -9.04
CA THR A 124 8.73 -25.55 -8.24
C THR A 124 9.34 -26.40 -7.12
N VAL A 125 9.32 -25.90 -5.88
CA VAL A 125 9.67 -26.71 -4.73
C VAL A 125 8.60 -27.80 -4.58
N SER A 126 8.97 -29.03 -4.94
CA SER A 126 8.17 -30.20 -4.66
C SER A 126 8.17 -30.37 -3.14
N LEU A 127 7.02 -30.18 -2.52
CA LEU A 127 6.81 -30.62 -1.16
C LEU A 127 6.62 -32.14 -1.25
N ASP A 128 7.67 -32.89 -0.97
CA ASP A 128 7.57 -34.32 -0.77
C ASP A 128 6.52 -34.57 0.34
N GLU A 129 5.43 -35.24 -0.03
CA GLU A 129 4.43 -35.77 0.88
C GLU A 129 5.08 -36.90 1.69
N ASP A 130 5.52 -36.60 2.92
CA ASP A 130 5.84 -37.63 3.90
C ASP A 130 4.51 -38.28 4.37
N ASP A 131 4.20 -39.41 3.73
CA ASP A 131 3.14 -40.38 4.05
C ASP A 131 3.56 -41.19 5.29
N ASP A 132 2.82 -41.08 6.41
CA ASP A 132 2.86 -41.98 7.58
C ASP A 132 1.44 -42.21 8.15
#